data_AF-A0A0F9NAH9-F1
#
_entry.id   AF-A0A0F9NAH9-F1
#
_cell.length_a   1.000
_cell.length_b   1.000
_cell.length_c   1.000
_cell.angle_alpha   90.00
_cell.angle_beta   90.00
_cell.angle_gamma   90.00
#
_symmetry.space_group_name_H-M   'P 1'
#
loop_
_entity.id
_entity.type
_entity.pdbx_description
1 polymer ?
#
loop_
_entity_poly.entity_id
_entity_poly.type
_entity_poly.pdbx_seq_one_letter_code
_entity_poly.pdbx_strand_id
1 'polypeptide(L)' 'MKLLKKPRNDLVSKSSRAICGLQEREIVVKSEDVEETKRRLRARGFFVVGTSETGGRTRKIWFTPSVGL' A
#
# COMPACT_ATOMS: atom_id res chain seq x y z
N MET A 1 28.87 -17.14 -6.14
CA MET A 1 27.62 -16.50 -6.60
C MET A 1 26.91 -15.87 -5.41
N LYS A 2 26.96 -14.54 -5.24
CA LYS A 2 26.27 -13.83 -4.15
C LYS A 2 24.80 -13.65 -4.55
N LEU A 3 23.91 -14.45 -3.97
CA LEU A 3 22.46 -14.25 -4.04
C LEU A 3 22.12 -12.90 -3.38
N LEU A 4 21.89 -11.88 -4.20
CA LEU A 4 21.38 -10.59 -3.77
C LEU A 4 20.00 -10.82 -3.14
N LYS A 5 19.92 -10.72 -1.80
CA LYS A 5 18.66 -10.70 -1.06
C LYS A 5 17.86 -9.50 -1.56
N LYS A 6 16.82 -9.77 -2.37
CA LYS A 6 15.84 -8.77 -2.81
C LYS A 6 15.37 -7.97 -1.59
N PRO A 7 15.30 -6.63 -1.65
CA PRO A 7 14.75 -5.84 -0.55
C PRO A 7 13.31 -6.30 -0.31
N ARG A 8 13.05 -6.87 0.87
CA ARG A 8 11.72 -7.33 1.27
C ARG A 8 10.78 -6.14 1.23
N ASN A 9 9.79 -6.23 0.35
CA ASN A 9 8.82 -5.19 0.07
C ASN A 9 7.79 -5.12 1.22
N ASP A 10 8.22 -4.57 2.36
CA ASP A 10 7.54 -4.65 3.66
C ASP A 10 6.06 -4.17 3.63
N LEU A 11 5.74 -3.17 2.81
CA LEU A 11 4.38 -2.66 2.64
C LEU A 11 3.47 -3.62 1.87
N VAL A 12 4.02 -4.29 0.85
CA VAL A 12 3.28 -5.28 0.04
C VAL A 12 3.01 -6.52 0.89
N SER A 13 3.98 -6.96 1.69
CA SER A 13 3.81 -8.07 2.63
C SER A 13 2.78 -7.79 3.73
N LYS A 14 2.57 -6.52 4.09
CA LYS A 14 1.58 -6.09 5.09
C LYS A 14 0.20 -5.76 4.50
N SER A 15 0.06 -5.86 3.18
CA SER A 15 -1.20 -5.55 2.50
C SER A 15 -2.04 -6.80 2.25
N SER A 16 -3.35 -6.71 2.48
CA SER A 16 -4.33 -7.74 2.15
C SER A 16 -4.97 -7.45 0.79
N ARG A 17 -5.48 -8.49 0.12
CA ARG A 17 -6.26 -8.32 -1.12
C ARG A 17 -7.54 -7.57 -0.79
N ALA A 18 -7.82 -6.47 -1.49
CA ALA A 18 -9.06 -5.73 -1.32
C ALA A 18 -10.19 -6.39 -2.10
N ILE A 19 -11.43 -6.20 -1.63
CA ILE A 19 -12.62 -6.92 -2.11
C ILE A 19 -13.10 -6.35 -3.46
N CYS A 20 -12.79 -5.08 -3.77
CA CYS A 20 -13.46 -4.33 -4.83
C CYS A 20 -12.79 -4.35 -6.21
N GLY A 21 -11.61 -4.95 -6.40
CA GLY A 21 -10.94 -4.98 -7.71
C GLY A 21 -9.88 -6.07 -7.88
N LEU A 22 -9.68 -6.55 -9.11
CA LEU A 22 -8.79 -7.68 -9.46
C LEU A 22 -7.32 -7.48 -9.03
N GLN A 23 -6.91 -6.22 -8.80
CA GLN A 23 -5.53 -5.84 -8.43
C GLN A 23 -5.44 -4.88 -7.23
N GLU A 24 -6.57 -4.58 -6.58
CA GLU A 24 -6.61 -3.64 -5.46
C GLU A 24 -6.06 -4.31 -4.18
N ARG A 25 -5.18 -3.60 -3.49
CA ARG A 25 -4.55 -4.01 -2.23
C ARG A 25 -4.90 -3.02 -1.14
N GLU A 26 -5.10 -3.51 0.07
CA GLU A 26 -5.38 -2.73 1.27
C GLU A 26 -4.21 -2.83 2.24
N ILE A 27 -3.74 -1.71 2.79
CA ILE A 27 -2.81 -1.70 3.93
C ILE A 27 -3.42 -0.90 5.09
N VAL A 28 -3.32 -1.44 6.31
CA VAL A 28 -3.68 -0.72 7.53
C VAL A 28 -2.43 -0.05 8.08
N VAL A 29 -2.50 1.27 8.28
CA VAL A 29 -1.41 2.06 8.85
C VAL A 29 -1.90 2.89 10.01
N LYS A 30 -1.00 3.41 10.84
CA LYS A 30 -1.40 4.40 11.86
C LYS A 30 -1.85 5.68 11.18
N SER A 31 -2.77 6.40 11.80
CA SER A 31 -3.30 7.66 11.27
C SER A 31 -2.22 8.71 11.02
N GLU A 32 -1.16 8.73 11.83
CA GLU A 32 0.01 9.62 11.69
C GLU A 32 0.87 9.30 10.45
N ASP A 33 0.90 8.04 10.02
CA ASP A 33 1.76 7.55 8.94
C ASP A 33 1.08 7.57 7.57
N VAL A 34 -0.16 8.06 7.47
CA VAL A 34 -0.99 7.95 6.27
C VAL A 34 -0.38 8.68 5.08
N GLU A 35 -0.01 9.95 5.26
CA GLU A 35 0.55 10.76 4.19
C GLU A 35 1.95 10.28 3.78
N GLU A 36 2.75 9.83 4.74
CA GLU A 36 4.04 9.21 4.44
C GLU A 36 3.85 7.91 3.64
N THR A 37 2.89 7.06 4.04
CA THR A 37 2.62 5.80 3.35
C THR A 37 2.12 6.05 1.93
N LYS A 38 1.22 7.01 1.71
CA LYS A 38 0.79 7.42 0.36
C LYS A 38 1.98 7.87 -0.49
N ARG A 39 2.88 8.67 0.07
CA ARG A 39 4.10 9.12 -0.63
C ARG A 39 4.99 7.94 -1.01
N ARG A 40 5.20 6.99 -0.10
CA ARG A 40 5.99 5.76 -0.34
C ARG A 40 5.34 4.86 -1.40
N LEU A 41 4.02 4.74 -1.42
CA LEU A 41 3.27 3.98 -2.43
C LEU A 41 3.44 4.61 -3.82
N ARG A 42 3.24 5.93 -3.94
CA ARG A 42 3.42 6.66 -5.22
C ARG A 42 4.85 6.58 -5.74
N ALA A 43 5.85 6.75 -4.87
CA ALA A 43 7.26 6.64 -5.23
C ALA A 43 7.66 5.24 -5.73
N ARG A 44 6.86 4.21 -5.41
CA ARG A 44 7.07 2.83 -5.83
C ARG A 44 6.22 2.42 -7.04
N GLY A 45 5.53 3.36 -7.69
CA GLY A 45 4.70 3.08 -8.86
C GLY A 45 3.37 2.41 -8.50
N PHE A 46 2.78 2.77 -7.36
CA PHE A 46 1.40 2.43 -7.01
C PHE A 46 0.51 3.66 -7.06
N PHE A 47 -0.72 3.47 -7.53
CA PHE A 47 -1.79 4.44 -7.49
C PHE A 47 -2.62 4.25 -6.22
N VAL A 48 -2.88 5.33 -5.48
CA VAL A 48 -3.72 5.30 -4.28
C VAL A 48 -5.16 5.50 -4.72
N VAL A 49 -5.99 4.47 -4.50
CA VAL A 49 -7.42 4.46 -4.87
C VAL A 49 -8.23 5.20 -3.83
N GLY A 50 -7.92 5.02 -2.54
CA GLY A 50 -8.69 5.63 -1.47
C GLY A 50 -8.05 5.45 -0.10
N THR A 51 -8.62 6.15 0.88
CA THR A 51 -8.23 6.06 2.29
C THR A 51 -9.48 5.97 3.13
N SER A 52 -9.55 5.11 4.15
CA SER A 52 -10.68 5.12 5.08
C SER A 52 -10.63 6.38 5.93
N GLU A 53 -11.75 7.10 6.01
CA GLU A 53 -11.88 8.25 6.91
C GLU A 53 -12.16 7.81 8.36
N THR A 54 -12.67 6.60 8.53
CA THR A 54 -12.98 5.99 9.82
C THR A 54 -11.81 5.10 10.29
N GLY A 55 -11.42 5.23 11.56
CA GLY A 55 -10.44 4.32 12.19
C GLY A 55 -9.63 4.87 13.38
N GLY A 56 -9.86 6.11 13.83
CA GLY A 56 -9.24 6.64 15.05
C GLY A 56 -7.70 6.64 14.99
N ARG A 57 -7.07 5.60 15.56
CA ARG A 57 -5.60 5.42 15.60
C ARG A 57 -5.02 4.79 14.34
N THR A 58 -5.82 4.13 13.51
CA THR A 58 -5.36 3.53 12.24
C THR A 58 -6.27 3.91 11.08
N ARG A 59 -5.75 3.87 9.86
CA ARG A 59 -6.52 4.04 8.63
C ARG A 59 -6.15 2.97 7.62
N LYS A 60 -7.10 2.60 6.79
CA LYS A 60 -6.91 1.72 5.63
C LYS A 60 -6.56 2.56 4.42
N ILE A 61 -5.60 2.10 3.63
CA ILE A 61 -5.25 2.69 2.34
C ILE A 61 -5.45 1.62 1.28
N TRP A 62 -6.27 1.92 0.28
CA TRP A 62 -6.45 1.09 -0.91
C TRP A 62 -5.57 1.59 -2.04
N PHE A 63 -4.85 0.69 -2.70
CA PHE A 63 -3.91 1.02 -3.78
C PHE A 63 -3.84 -0.08 -4.84
N THR A 64 -3.46 0.29 -6.05
CA THR A 64 -3.28 -0.61 -7.20
C THR A 64 -1.93 -0.35 -7.87
N PRO A 65 -1.29 -1.32 -8.56
CA PRO A 65 -0.14 -1.03 -9.41
C PRO A 65 -0.46 0.05 -10.45
N SER A 66 0.47 0.98 -10.68
CA SER A 66 0.32 2.00 -11.73
C SER A 66 0.52 1.45 -13.14
N VAL A 67 1.09 0.26 -13.27
CA VAL A 67 1.34 -0.40 -14.56
C VAL A 67 0.06 -1.13 -14.97
N GLY A 68 -0.71 -0.58 -15.89
CA GLY A 68 -1.96 -1.16 -16.40
C GLY A 68 -3.19 -0.23 -16.42
N LEU A 69 -3.03 1.06 -16.08
CA LEU A 69 -3.94 2.15 -16.46
C LEU A 69 -3.47 2.79 -17.77
#